data_AF-A0A1C4G6R0-F1
#
_entry.id   AF-A0A1C4G6R0-F1
#
_cell.length_a   1.000
_cell.length_b   1.000
_cell.length_c   1.000
_cell.angle_alpha   90.00
_cell.angle_beta   90.00
_cell.angle_gamma   90.00
#
_symmetry.space_group_name_H-M   'P 1'
#
loop_
_entity.id
_entity.type
_entity.pdbx_description
1 polymer ?
#
loop_
_entity_poly.entity_id
_entity_poly.type
_entity_poly.pdbx_seq_one_letter_code
_entity_poly.pdbx_strand_id
1 'polypeptide(L)'
;MLDNNLEAVNQEYNIKGWLSAINKDYVAGSNTDINHFGEKINYNTGFTNPQYNGNISGVTWKGFNAPIARAYGYGYDAASRLTSADFR
;
A
#
# COMPACT_ATOMS: atom_id res chain seq x y z
N MET A 1 34.33 -4.20 -7.27
CA MET A 1 33.07 -4.39 -6.54
C MET A 1 31.96 -4.29 -7.57
N LEU A 2 31.30 -5.37 -7.96
CA LEU A 2 30.09 -5.26 -8.78
C LEU A 2 28.93 -5.02 -7.82
N ASP A 3 28.31 -3.84 -7.92
CA ASP A 3 27.09 -3.52 -7.20
C ASP A 3 25.95 -4.27 -7.89
N ASN A 4 25.56 -5.41 -7.33
CA ASN A 4 24.53 -6.31 -7.85
C ASN A 4 23.25 -6.14 -7.03
N ASN A 5 22.85 -4.89 -6.79
CA ASN A 5 21.62 -4.55 -6.07
C ASN A 5 20.40 -4.67 -7.00
N LEU A 6 20.10 -5.89 -7.46
CA LEU A 6 18.85 -6.16 -8.16
C LEU A 6 17.71 -6.22 -7.14
N GLU A 7 16.89 -5.19 -7.13
CA GLU A 7 15.69 -5.15 -6.29
C GLU A 7 14.66 -6.19 -6.76
N ALA A 8 14.21 -7.06 -5.86
CA ALA A 8 13.09 -7.95 -6.11
C ALA A 8 11.76 -7.27 -5.75
N VAL A 9 10.76 -7.38 -6.63
CA VAL A 9 9.41 -6.85 -6.40
C VAL A 9 8.50 -7.98 -5.93
N ASN A 10 8.12 -7.94 -4.65
CA ASN A 10 7.20 -8.91 -4.05
C ASN A 10 5.78 -8.35 -4.03
N GLN A 11 4.84 -9.09 -4.62
CA GLN A 11 3.43 -8.72 -4.65
C GLN A 11 2.60 -9.72 -3.86
N GLU A 12 1.69 -9.21 -3.05
CA GLU A 12 0.71 -10.02 -2.32
C GLU A 12 -0.70 -9.71 -2.84
N TYR A 13 -1.57 -10.71 -2.80
CA TYR A 13 -2.95 -10.61 -3.26
C TYR A 13 -3.90 -11.14 -2.18
N ASN A 14 -5.11 -10.58 -2.09
CA ASN A 14 -6.16 -11.12 -1.24
C ASN A 14 -6.85 -12.34 -1.90
N ILE A 15 -7.77 -13.00 -1.18
CA ILE A 15 -8.48 -14.20 -1.68
C ILE A 15 -9.35 -13.95 -2.93
N LYS A 16 -9.65 -12.69 -3.26
CA LYS A 16 -10.35 -12.29 -4.48
C LYS A 16 -9.39 -11.99 -5.65
N GLY A 17 -8.09 -12.14 -5.44
CA GLY A 17 -7.06 -11.85 -6.43
C GLY A 17 -6.73 -10.36 -6.59
N TRP A 18 -7.15 -9.49 -5.66
CA TRP A 18 -6.80 -8.07 -5.70
C TRP A 18 -5.46 -7.82 -5.00
N LEU A 19 -4.62 -6.97 -5.58
CA LEU A 19 -3.33 -6.58 -5.02
C LEU A 19 -3.51 -6.01 -3.60
N SER A 20 -2.85 -6.60 -2.61
CA SER A 20 -2.93 -6.18 -1.21
C SER A 20 -1.63 -5.58 -0.69
N ALA A 21 -0.49 -5.88 -1.32
CA ALA A 21 0.78 -5.23 -1.00
C ALA A 21 1.82 -5.33 -2.12
N ILE A 22 2.75 -4.39 -2.10
CA ILE A 22 4.04 -4.42 -2.80
C ILE A 22 5.11 -4.25 -1.71
N ASN A 23 6.06 -5.19 -1.61
CA ASN A 23 7.17 -5.14 -0.64
C ASN A 23 6.69 -4.78 0.78
N LYS A 24 5.69 -5.51 1.30
CA LYS A 24 5.01 -5.20 2.58
C LYS A 24 5.97 -4.94 3.74
N ASP A 25 7.04 -5.74 3.81
CA ASP A 25 8.05 -5.67 4.86
C ASP A 25 8.86 -4.37 4.81
N TYR A 26 9.00 -3.76 3.63
CA TYR A 26 9.61 -2.44 3.49
C TYR A 26 8.78 -1.36 4.18
N VAL A 27 7.45 -1.40 3.99
CA VAL A 27 6.51 -0.49 4.66
C VAL A 27 6.57 -0.67 6.18
N ALA A 28 6.63 -1.92 6.64
CA ALA A 28 6.73 -2.25 8.06
C ALA A 28 8.10 -1.92 8.69
N GLY A 29 9.13 -1.72 7.87
CA GLY A 29 10.51 -1.46 8.32
C GLY A 29 11.28 -2.72 8.72
N SER A 30 10.78 -3.91 8.40
CA SER A 30 11.43 -5.20 8.69
C SER A 30 12.41 -5.64 7.59
N ASN A 31 12.37 -5.03 6.40
CA ASN A 31 13.33 -5.26 5.32
C ASN A 31 13.62 -3.94 4.59
N THR A 32 14.65 -3.21 5.01
CA THR A 32 14.99 -1.87 4.47
C THR A 32 16.17 -1.86 3.50
N ASP A 33 16.91 -2.96 3.43
CA ASP A 33 18.25 -2.96 2.80
C ASP A 33 18.21 -3.30 1.31
N ILE A 34 17.08 -3.81 0.81
CA ILE A 34 16.92 -4.31 -0.56
C ILE A 34 15.92 -3.47 -1.37
N ASN A 35 14.85 -2.99 -0.72
CA ASN A 35 13.75 -2.32 -1.42
C ASN A 35 13.82 -0.79 -1.30
N HIS A 36 13.36 -0.09 -2.34
CA HIS A 36 13.28 1.38 -2.35
C HIS A 36 11.85 1.89 -2.23
N PHE A 37 10.88 1.00 -2.36
CA PHE A 37 9.46 1.32 -2.26
C PHE A 37 8.68 0.14 -1.71
N GLY A 38 7.62 0.45 -0.96
CA GLY A 38 6.60 -0.51 -0.57
C GLY A 38 5.25 0.16 -0.38
N GLU A 39 4.19 -0.62 -0.55
CA GLU A 39 2.81 -0.20 -0.41
C GLU A 39 1.95 -1.32 0.20
N LYS A 40 0.99 -0.94 1.04
CA LYS A 40 -0.10 -1.79 1.51
C LYS A 40 -1.42 -1.20 1.03
N ILE A 41 -2.21 -2.00 0.36
CA ILE A 41 -3.52 -1.62 -0.19
C ILE A 41 -4.58 -2.32 0.64
N ASN A 42 -5.51 -1.55 1.18
CA ASN A 42 -6.59 -2.08 2.01
C ASN A 42 -7.94 -1.85 1.34
N TYR A 43 -8.81 -2.85 1.47
CA TYR A 43 -10.16 -2.82 0.92
C TYR A 43 -11.16 -2.73 2.07
N ASN A 44 -11.25 -3.76 2.89
CA ASN A 44 -12.22 -3.87 3.99
C ASN A 44 -11.61 -3.75 5.39
N THR A 45 -10.35 -3.33 5.50
CA THR A 45 -9.59 -3.28 6.75
C THR A 45 -8.74 -2.01 6.83
N GLY A 46 -8.17 -1.69 8.00
CA GLY A 46 -7.11 -0.68 8.13
C GLY A 46 -7.52 0.79 8.04
N PHE A 47 -8.73 1.09 7.52
CA PHE A 47 -9.24 2.45 7.34
C PHE A 47 -10.69 2.58 7.80
N THR A 48 -11.16 3.83 7.89
CA THR A 48 -12.45 4.18 8.50
C THR A 48 -13.65 3.56 7.77
N ASN A 49 -13.62 3.53 6.43
CA ASN A 49 -14.75 3.10 5.60
C ASN A 49 -14.41 1.84 4.80
N PRO A 50 -14.73 0.63 5.31
CA PRO A 50 -14.42 -0.61 4.61
C PRO A 50 -15.17 -0.71 3.29
N GLN A 51 -14.47 -1.19 2.26
CA GLN A 51 -14.97 -1.38 0.90
C GLN A 51 -14.95 -2.88 0.54
N TYR A 52 -16.11 -3.43 0.18
CA TYR A 52 -16.27 -4.85 -0.14
C TYR A 52 -16.44 -5.14 -1.64
N ASN A 53 -16.66 -4.07 -2.42
CA ASN A 53 -16.98 -4.08 -3.85
C ASN A 53 -15.75 -3.92 -4.78
N GLY A 54 -14.53 -3.83 -4.23
CA GLY A 54 -13.30 -3.64 -5.01
C GLY A 54 -12.72 -2.23 -4.92
N ASN A 55 -13.45 -1.28 -4.34
CA ASN A 55 -12.89 0.01 -4.00
C ASN A 55 -11.79 -0.14 -2.93
N ILE A 56 -10.80 0.73 -2.97
CA ILE A 56 -9.71 0.74 -1.99
C ILE A 56 -10.16 1.65 -0.83
N SER A 57 -10.16 1.16 0.42
CA SER A 57 -10.47 2.03 1.57
C SER A 57 -9.29 2.91 1.98
N GLY A 58 -8.07 2.49 1.63
CA GLY A 58 -6.89 3.32 1.76
C GLY A 58 -5.60 2.58 1.44
N VAL A 59 -4.53 3.36 1.34
CA VAL A 59 -3.18 2.86 1.08
C VAL A 59 -2.21 3.39 2.12
N THR A 60 -1.18 2.59 2.43
CA THR A 60 -0.03 3.02 3.22
C THR A 60 1.22 2.75 2.41
N TRP A 61 2.06 3.75 2.19
CA TRP A 61 3.27 3.61 1.39
C TRP A 61 4.49 4.19 2.09
N LYS A 62 5.66 3.72 1.66
CA LYS A 62 6.97 4.22 2.08
C LYS A 62 7.90 4.19 0.87
N GLY A 63 8.72 5.24 0.73
CA GLY A 63 9.75 5.32 -0.30
C GLY A 63 11.12 5.60 0.31
N PHE A 64 12.19 5.27 -0.40
CA PHE A 64 13.57 5.43 0.07
C PHE A 64 13.91 6.87 0.44
N ASN A 65 13.28 7.84 -0.23
CA ASN A 65 13.47 9.27 0.00
C ASN A 65 12.78 9.77 1.27
N ALA A 66 11.96 8.95 1.94
CA ALA A 66 11.27 9.31 3.17
C ALA A 66 11.12 8.09 4.08
N PRO A 67 11.88 8.00 5.19
CA PRO A 67 11.90 6.82 6.05
C PRO A 67 10.62 6.60 6.87
N ILE A 68 9.63 7.50 6.74
CA ILE A 68 8.32 7.41 7.39
C ILE A 68 7.28 6.88 6.42
N ALA A 69 6.47 5.92 6.89
CA ALA A 69 5.28 5.50 6.16
C ALA A 69 4.23 6.63 6.19
N ARG A 70 3.52 6.81 5.08
CA ARG A 70 2.41 7.74 4.91
C ARG A 70 1.17 6.98 4.49
N ALA A 71 -0.01 7.55 4.74
CA ALA A 71 -1.25 6.92 4.30
C ALA A 71 -2.27 7.89 3.71
N TYR A 72 -3.14 7.35 2.86
CA TYR A 72 -4.35 8.00 2.37
C TYR A 72 -5.54 7.10 2.68
N GLY A 73 -6.55 7.65 3.36
CA GLY A 73 -7.86 7.02 3.49
C GLY A 73 -8.81 7.58 2.43
N TYR A 74 -9.57 6.71 1.77
CA TYR A 74 -10.44 7.10 0.66
C TYR A 74 -11.92 7.10 1.04
N GLY A 75 -12.63 8.11 0.54
CA GLY A 75 -14.09 8.23 0.61
C GLY A 75 -14.71 8.08 -0.77
N TYR A 76 -15.92 7.53 -0.81
CA TYR A 76 -16.67 7.33 -2.04
C TYR A 76 -18.11 7.80 -1.89
N ASP A 77 -18.73 8.21 -2.99
CA ASP A 77 -20.18 8.35 -3.08
C ASP A 77 -20.87 7.01 -3.35
N ALA A 78 -22.21 7.01 -3.36
CA ALA A 78 -23.01 5.81 -3.58
C ALA A 78 -22.81 5.17 -4.98
N ALA A 79 -22.24 5.91 -5.94
CA ALA A 79 -21.94 5.41 -7.28
C ALA A 79 -20.48 4.92 -7.42
N SER A 80 -19.75 4.75 -6.29
CA SER A 80 -18.34 4.32 -6.26
C SER A 80 -17.36 5.30 -6.89
N ARG A 81 -17.67 6.59 -6.92
CA ARG A 81 -16.73 7.64 -7.35
C ARG A 81 -15.96 8.16 -6.15
N LEU A 82 -14.65 8.35 -6.30
CA LEU A 82 -13.79 8.89 -5.25
C LEU A 82 -14.22 10.33 -4.91
N THR A 83 -14.45 10.61 -3.63
CA THR A 83 -14.87 11.93 -3.13
C THR A 83 -13.87 12.56 -2.18
N SER A 84 -13.04 11.77 -1.50
CA SER A 84 -12.00 12.27 -0.60
C SER A 84 -10.77 11.37 -0.56
N ALA A 85 -9.64 11.98 -0.21
CA ALA A 85 -8.38 11.32 0.09
C ALA A 85 -7.72 12.01 1.30
N ASP A 86 -7.89 11.43 2.47
CA ASP A 86 -7.44 11.99 3.74
C ASP A 86 -6.00 11.55 4.03
N PHE A 87 -5.06 12.49 4.03
CA PHE A 87 -3.66 12.24 4.36
C PHE A 87 -3.49 11.92 5.85
N ARG A 88 -2.68 10.90 6.18
CA ARG A 88 -2.33 10.49 7.54
C ARG A 88 -0.84 10.22 7.68
#